data_AF-A0A843EA72-F1
#
_entry.id   AF-A0A843EA72-F1
#
_cell.length_a   1.000
_cell.length_b   1.000
_cell.length_c   1.000
_cell.angle_alpha   90.00
_cell.angle_beta   90.00
_cell.angle_gamma   90.00
#
_symmetry.space_group_name_H-M   'P 1'
#
loop_
_entity.id
_entity.type
_entity.pdbx_description
1 polymer ?
#
loop_
_entity_poly.entity_id
_entity_poly.type
_entity_poly.pdbx_seq_one_letter_code
_entity_poly.pdbx_strand_id
1 'polypeptide(L)'
;MEYIIADAVKETYEKRGLKLDDIKAVIEGAGDDRIYKDGKFIAKKEIGEVTVYAMYALDGDKCTVEAAYSHKMKILDIVLVGEEESGWIYCKNKKPVFTGHTNLTYLGATRSGPSLVEPESGASWFEEYLAAGALATAETLFQQKRA
;
A
#
# COMPACT_ATOMS: atom_id res chain seq x y z
N MET A 1 10.89 -18.36 7.36
CA MET A 1 10.49 -16.99 7.71
C MET A 1 9.57 -16.99 8.92
N GLU A 2 10.07 -16.47 10.03
CA GLU A 2 9.36 -16.22 11.28
C GLU A 2 8.74 -14.82 11.24
N TYR A 3 7.43 -14.69 11.53
CA TYR A 3 6.74 -13.40 11.54
C TYR A 3 6.59 -12.87 12.97
N ILE A 4 7.12 -11.67 13.21
CA ILE A 4 7.07 -10.96 14.49
C ILE A 4 6.05 -9.83 14.37
N ILE A 5 5.01 -9.86 15.20
CA ILE A 5 3.89 -8.92 15.13
C ILE A 5 3.53 -8.51 16.55
N ALA A 6 3.57 -7.20 16.83
CA ALA A 6 3.09 -6.67 18.10
C ALA A 6 1.56 -6.75 18.20
N ASP A 7 1.01 -6.96 19.40
CA ASP A 7 -0.43 -7.08 19.62
C ASP A 7 -1.21 -5.88 19.09
N ALA A 8 -0.67 -4.66 19.25
CA ALA A 8 -1.28 -3.44 18.73
C ALA A 8 -1.41 -3.44 17.20
N VAL A 9 -0.40 -3.96 16.49
CA VAL A 9 -0.43 -4.09 15.02
C VAL A 9 -1.47 -5.14 14.61
N LYS A 10 -1.49 -6.26 15.34
CA LYS A 10 -2.48 -7.33 15.15
C LYS A 10 -3.91 -6.84 15.28
N GLU A 11 -4.24 -6.22 16.40
CA GLU A 11 -5.57 -5.65 16.62
C GLU A 11 -5.97 -4.67 15.52
N THR A 12 -5.02 -3.86 15.05
CA THR A 12 -5.28 -2.83 14.05
C THR A 12 -5.66 -3.43 12.70
N TYR A 13 -4.89 -4.40 12.19
CA TYR A 13 -5.21 -5.00 10.90
C TYR A 13 -6.45 -5.91 10.97
N GLU A 14 -6.69 -6.58 12.10
CA GLU A 14 -7.88 -7.41 12.31
C GLU A 14 -9.15 -6.55 12.32
N LYS A 15 -9.12 -5.39 12.99
CA LYS A 15 -10.23 -4.41 12.95
C LYS A 15 -10.50 -3.88 11.54
N ARG A 16 -9.49 -3.89 10.66
CA ARG A 16 -9.61 -3.52 9.23
C ARG A 16 -10.04 -4.69 8.34
N GLY A 17 -10.29 -5.86 8.92
CA GLY A 17 -10.77 -7.05 8.22
C GLY A 17 -9.67 -7.85 7.50
N LEU A 18 -8.40 -7.57 7.79
CA LEU A 18 -7.26 -8.32 7.25
C LEU A 18 -6.93 -9.51 8.13
N LYS A 19 -6.42 -10.58 7.51
CA LYS A 19 -5.88 -11.75 8.21
C LYS A 19 -4.38 -11.81 8.05
N LEU A 20 -3.72 -12.51 8.98
CA LEU A 20 -2.28 -12.76 8.89
C LEU A 20 -1.89 -13.40 7.55
N ASP A 21 -2.70 -14.31 7.02
CA ASP A 21 -2.41 -14.98 5.74
C ASP A 21 -2.43 -14.01 4.55
N ASP A 22 -3.26 -12.96 4.58
CA ASP A 22 -3.27 -11.91 3.55
C ASP A 22 -1.95 -11.13 3.58
N ILE A 23 -1.47 -10.79 4.78
CA ILE A 23 -0.21 -10.07 5.01
C ILE A 23 0.98 -10.91 4.52
N LYS A 24 1.01 -12.20 4.87
CA LYS A 24 2.03 -13.14 4.38
C LYS A 24 2.02 -13.23 2.87
N ALA A 25 0.84 -13.35 2.26
CA ALA A 25 0.69 -13.43 0.81
C ALA A 25 1.18 -12.17 0.08
N VAL A 26 1.07 -10.99 0.70
CA VAL A 26 1.66 -9.73 0.22
C VAL A 26 3.19 -9.79 0.30
N ILE A 27 3.74 -10.11 1.47
CA ILE A 27 5.19 -10.08 1.72
C ILE A 27 5.93 -11.11 0.88
N GLU A 28 5.44 -12.35 0.85
CA GLU A 28 6.04 -13.46 0.10
C GLU A 28 5.84 -13.29 -1.41
N GLY A 29 4.71 -12.69 -1.82
CA GLY A 29 4.39 -12.46 -3.22
C GLY A 29 5.09 -11.25 -3.84
N ALA A 30 5.67 -10.37 -3.02
CA ALA A 30 6.24 -9.11 -3.50
C ALA A 30 7.45 -9.29 -4.42
N GLY A 31 8.35 -10.23 -4.10
CA GLY A 31 9.66 -10.29 -4.75
C GLY A 31 10.35 -8.92 -4.71
N ASP A 32 10.71 -8.37 -5.87
CA ASP A 32 11.24 -7.02 -6.01
C ASP A 32 10.17 -5.93 -6.23
N ASP A 33 8.89 -6.29 -6.34
CA ASP A 33 7.77 -5.35 -6.50
C ASP A 33 7.35 -4.71 -5.15
N ARG A 34 8.30 -3.98 -4.55
CA ARG A 34 8.19 -3.33 -3.25
C ARG A 34 9.09 -2.11 -3.19
N ILE A 35 8.80 -1.19 -2.29
CA ILE A 35 9.64 -0.03 -2.03
C ILE A 35 10.42 -0.21 -0.73
N TYR A 36 11.62 0.37 -0.64
CA TYR A 36 12.51 0.27 0.51
C TYR A 36 12.94 1.65 1.02
N LYS A 37 13.00 1.83 2.34
CA LYS A 37 13.52 3.01 3.03
C LYS A 37 13.97 2.63 4.44
N ASP A 38 15.19 3.00 4.82
CA ASP A 38 15.70 2.89 6.19
C ASP A 38 15.47 1.53 6.88
N GLY A 39 15.77 0.43 6.19
CA GLY A 39 15.60 -0.94 6.72
C GLY A 39 14.18 -1.50 6.59
N LYS A 40 13.25 -0.72 6.05
CA LYS A 40 11.82 -1.07 5.95
C LYS A 40 11.38 -1.21 4.51
N PHE A 41 10.39 -2.05 4.30
CA PHE A 41 9.75 -2.30 3.03
C PHE A 41 8.26 -1.95 3.10
N ILE A 42 7.71 -1.47 1.98
CA ILE A 42 6.27 -1.51 1.72
C ILE A 42 6.04 -2.36 0.48
N ALA A 43 5.25 -3.42 0.65
CA ALA A 43 4.74 -4.24 -0.45
C ALA A 43 3.23 -4.10 -0.55
N LYS A 44 2.68 -4.39 -1.74
CA LYS A 44 1.24 -4.42 -1.98
C LYS A 44 0.86 -5.61 -2.84
N LYS A 45 -0.40 -6.04 -2.71
CA LYS A 45 -1.00 -7.08 -3.57
C LYS A 45 -2.50 -6.91 -3.66
N GLU A 46 -3.06 -7.18 -4.82
CA GLU A 46 -4.52 -7.31 -4.96
C GLU A 46 -4.97 -8.67 -4.41
N ILE A 47 -5.90 -8.66 -3.46
CA ILE A 47 -6.51 -9.86 -2.86
C ILE A 47 -8.02 -9.67 -2.91
N GLY A 48 -8.70 -10.41 -3.79
CA GLY A 48 -10.12 -10.18 -4.07
C GLY A 48 -10.35 -8.80 -4.67
N GLU A 49 -11.20 -7.99 -4.05
CA GLU A 49 -11.53 -6.63 -4.51
C GLU A 49 -10.75 -5.52 -3.77
N VAL A 50 -9.74 -5.88 -2.97
CA VAL A 50 -8.94 -4.92 -2.21
C VAL A 50 -7.47 -4.97 -2.61
N THR A 51 -6.82 -3.81 -2.58
CA THR A 51 -5.37 -3.74 -2.55
C THR A 51 -4.92 -3.76 -1.09
N VAL A 52 -4.15 -4.78 -0.71
CA VAL A 52 -3.60 -4.96 0.63
C VAL A 52 -2.13 -4.53 0.63
N TYR A 53 -1.71 -3.85 1.68
CA TYR A 53 -0.36 -3.38 1.90
C TYR A 53 0.20 -3.96 3.19
N ALA A 54 1.51 -4.20 3.19
CA ALA A 54 2.26 -4.56 4.37
C ALA A 54 3.52 -3.69 4.46
N MET A 55 3.72 -3.05 5.61
CA MET A 55 4.97 -2.38 5.97
C MET A 55 5.74 -3.28 6.94
N TYR A 56 6.97 -3.63 6.61
CA TYR A 56 7.73 -4.63 7.34
C TYR A 56 9.24 -4.42 7.25
N ALA A 57 9.97 -4.98 8.20
CA ALA A 57 11.43 -5.06 8.19
C ALA A 57 11.88 -6.53 8.11
N LEU A 58 13.03 -6.76 7.49
CA LEU A 58 13.64 -8.09 7.37
C LEU A 58 14.97 -8.13 8.12
N ASP A 59 15.16 -9.15 8.95
CA ASP A 59 16.40 -9.45 9.66
C ASP A 59 16.68 -10.95 9.61
N GLY A 60 17.50 -11.38 8.64
CA GLY A 60 17.73 -12.80 8.37
C GLY A 60 16.44 -13.52 7.98
N ASP A 61 16.04 -14.53 8.78
CA ASP A 61 14.78 -15.26 8.59
C ASP A 61 13.59 -14.66 9.37
N LYS A 62 13.78 -13.50 10.00
CA LYS A 62 12.73 -12.80 10.75
C LYS A 62 12.12 -11.68 9.92
N CYS A 63 10.79 -11.61 9.94
CA CYS A 63 10.01 -10.56 9.32
C CYS A 63 9.18 -9.85 10.40
N THR A 64 9.54 -8.61 10.71
CA THR A 64 8.78 -7.78 11.65
C THR A 64 7.73 -7.00 10.87
N VAL A 65 6.46 -7.28 11.10
CA VAL A 65 5.35 -6.55 10.48
C VAL A 65 5.03 -5.32 11.34
N GLU A 66 5.21 -4.13 10.77
CA GLU A 66 4.96 -2.86 11.46
C GLU A 66 3.56 -2.33 11.19
N ALA A 67 3.02 -2.53 9.99
CA ALA A 67 1.66 -2.13 9.64
C ALA A 67 1.07 -3.00 8.53
N ALA A 68 -0.25 -3.15 8.54
CA ALA A 68 -1.02 -3.70 7.44
C ALA A 68 -2.34 -2.94 7.26
N TYR A 69 -2.68 -2.66 6.01
CA TYR A 69 -3.82 -1.82 5.65
C TYR A 69 -4.28 -2.13 4.22
N SER A 70 -5.45 -1.65 3.85
CA SER A 70 -6.03 -1.92 2.54
C SER A 70 -7.01 -0.84 2.10
N HIS A 71 -7.31 -0.81 0.81
CA HIS A 71 -8.41 -0.03 0.23
C HIS A 71 -9.07 -0.82 -0.92
N LYS A 72 -10.32 -0.50 -1.23
CA LYS A 72 -11.12 -1.10 -2.32
C LYS A 72 -10.96 -0.38 -3.66
N MET A 73 -10.31 0.79 -3.66
CA MET A 73 -10.11 1.53 -4.91
C MET A 73 -9.09 0.82 -5.81
N LYS A 74 -9.41 0.67 -7.10
CA LYS A 74 -8.48 0.16 -8.10
C LYS A 74 -7.50 1.25 -8.52
N ILE A 75 -6.22 0.92 -8.52
CA ILE A 75 -5.13 1.82 -8.92
C ILE A 75 -5.03 1.87 -10.44
N LEU A 76 -4.99 3.09 -10.99
CA LEU A 76 -4.87 3.35 -12.42
C LEU A 76 -3.51 4.01 -12.71
N ASP A 77 -3.52 5.16 -13.37
CA ASP A 77 -2.37 5.89 -13.87
C ASP A 77 -1.85 6.95 -12.88
N ILE A 78 -0.53 7.16 -12.88
CA ILE A 78 0.09 8.31 -12.25
C ILE A 78 -0.30 9.55 -13.05
N VAL A 79 -0.88 10.55 -12.38
CA VAL A 79 -1.31 11.81 -13.01
C VAL A 79 -0.41 12.99 -12.65
N LEU A 80 0.35 12.87 -11.57
CA LEU A 80 1.31 13.88 -11.16
C LEU A 80 2.51 13.21 -10.50
N VAL A 81 3.70 13.61 -10.92
CA VAL A 81 4.95 13.34 -10.23
C VAL A 81 5.34 14.61 -9.50
N GLY A 82 5.47 14.54 -8.19
CA GLY A 82 5.93 15.65 -7.36
C GLY A 82 7.42 15.91 -7.55
N GLU A 83 7.85 17.12 -7.19
CA GLU A 83 9.25 17.54 -7.32
C GLU A 83 10.15 16.92 -6.23
N GLU A 84 9.55 16.45 -5.13
CA GLU A 84 10.28 15.92 -3.96
C GLU A 84 10.36 14.40 -3.96
N GLU A 85 11.57 13.88 -3.80
CA GLU A 85 11.81 12.47 -3.49
C GLU A 85 11.23 12.12 -2.11
N SER A 86 10.54 10.99 -2.02
CA SER A 86 9.97 10.51 -0.76
C SER A 86 10.99 9.82 0.17
N GLY A 87 12.20 9.59 -0.34
CA GLY A 87 13.23 8.75 0.28
C GLY A 87 13.00 7.25 0.13
N TRP A 88 11.90 6.82 -0.50
CA TRP A 88 11.67 5.43 -0.87
C TRP A 88 12.39 5.10 -2.18
N ILE A 89 12.87 3.86 -2.31
CA ILE A 89 13.50 3.34 -3.52
C ILE A 89 12.70 2.13 -4.01
N TYR A 90 12.35 2.09 -5.29
CA TYR A 90 11.68 0.93 -5.86
C TYR A 90 12.67 -0.22 -6.07
N CYS A 91 12.41 -1.36 -5.45
CA CYS A 91 13.36 -2.47 -5.42
C CYS A 91 13.57 -3.11 -6.80
N LYS A 92 12.59 -3.05 -7.71
CA LYS A 92 12.65 -3.67 -9.03
C LYS A 92 13.62 -3.00 -10.00
N ASN A 93 13.60 -1.66 -10.06
CA ASN A 93 14.44 -0.88 -10.99
C ASN A 93 15.48 0.02 -10.28
N LYS A 94 15.50 0.02 -8.94
CA LYS A 94 16.40 0.82 -8.10
C LYS A 94 16.25 2.33 -8.31
N LYS A 95 15.09 2.79 -8.79
CA LYS A 95 14.79 4.21 -9.00
C LYS A 95 14.17 4.86 -7.76
N PRO A 96 14.38 6.17 -7.57
CA PRO A 96 13.74 6.91 -6.49
C PRO A 96 12.23 6.94 -6.70
N VAL A 97 11.51 6.92 -5.59
CA VAL A 97 10.06 7.08 -5.54
C VAL A 97 9.76 8.50 -5.07
N PHE A 98 8.87 9.16 -5.78
CA PHE A 98 8.49 10.55 -5.52
C PHE A 98 7.17 10.62 -4.79
N THR A 99 6.92 11.74 -4.11
CA THR A 99 5.53 12.11 -3.81
C THR A 99 4.82 12.40 -5.14
N GLY A 100 3.51 12.20 -5.21
CA GLY A 100 2.77 12.40 -6.45
C GLY A 100 1.30 12.13 -6.27
N HIS A 101 0.58 12.02 -7.39
CA HIS A 101 -0.82 11.65 -7.40
C HIS A 101 -1.09 10.53 -8.41
N THR A 102 -1.99 9.63 -8.02
CA THR A 102 -2.43 8.51 -8.85
C THR A 102 -3.96 8.52 -8.95
N ASN A 103 -4.48 8.20 -10.14
CA ASN A 103 -5.89 7.95 -10.34
C ASN A 103 -6.32 6.65 -9.67
N LEU A 104 -7.41 6.74 -8.92
CA LEU A 104 -8.06 5.65 -8.23
C LEU A 104 -9.50 5.57 -8.71
N THR A 105 -10.00 4.37 -9.00
CA THR A 105 -11.40 4.17 -9.38
C THR A 105 -12.11 3.23 -8.42
N TYR A 106 -13.34 3.59 -8.07
CA TYR A 106 -14.23 2.72 -7.30
C TYR A 106 -15.68 2.97 -7.73
N LEU A 107 -16.40 1.88 -7.99
CA LEU A 107 -17.80 1.93 -8.46
C LEU A 107 -18.03 2.85 -9.69
N GLY A 108 -17.05 2.91 -10.60
CA GLY A 108 -17.12 3.75 -11.81
C GLY A 108 -16.79 5.23 -11.58
N ALA A 109 -16.56 5.65 -10.34
CA ALA A 109 -16.08 6.99 -10.03
C ALA A 109 -14.55 7.00 -9.95
N THR A 110 -13.91 7.87 -10.75
CA THR A 110 -12.46 8.07 -10.73
C THR A 110 -12.11 9.36 -9.99
N ARG A 111 -11.09 9.30 -9.13
CA ARG A 111 -10.50 10.44 -8.42
C ARG A 111 -8.99 10.31 -8.39
N SER A 112 -8.31 11.45 -8.48
CA SER A 112 -6.89 11.54 -8.18
C SER A 112 -6.70 11.70 -6.67
N GLY A 113 -5.73 10.98 -6.11
CA GLY A 113 -5.32 11.10 -4.71
C GLY A 113 -3.80 11.09 -4.56
N PRO A 114 -3.27 11.63 -3.45
CA PRO A 114 -1.85 11.60 -3.16
C PRO A 114 -1.34 10.16 -3.04
N SER A 115 -0.13 9.92 -3.51
CA SER A 115 0.51 8.59 -3.57
C SER A 115 2.04 8.72 -3.62
N LEU A 116 2.72 7.63 -3.31
CA LEU A 116 4.12 7.42 -3.66
C LEU A 116 4.19 6.87 -5.08
N VAL A 117 5.00 7.47 -5.96
CA VAL A 117 5.01 7.17 -7.38
C VAL A 117 6.41 6.90 -7.90
N GLU A 118 6.55 5.86 -8.71
CA GLU A 118 7.77 5.60 -9.47
C GLU A 118 7.44 5.77 -10.98
N PRO A 119 7.87 6.88 -11.59
CA PRO A 119 7.36 7.29 -12.89
C PRO A 119 7.85 6.43 -14.06
N GLU A 120 9.00 5.75 -13.96
CA GLU A 120 9.53 4.95 -15.08
C GLU A 120 8.74 3.64 -15.27
N SER A 121 8.30 3.00 -14.18
CA SER A 121 7.48 1.79 -14.25
C SER A 121 5.98 2.06 -14.27
N GLY A 122 5.54 3.25 -13.86
CA GLY A 122 4.13 3.54 -13.64
C GLY A 122 3.58 2.99 -12.31
N ALA A 123 4.44 2.45 -11.44
CA ALA A 123 4.03 1.87 -10.17
C ALA A 123 3.75 2.96 -9.12
N SER A 124 2.79 2.68 -8.24
CA SER A 124 2.44 3.57 -7.15
C SER A 124 2.06 2.83 -5.87
N TRP A 125 2.27 3.47 -4.73
CA TRP A 125 1.93 2.96 -3.40
C TRP A 125 1.18 4.04 -2.63
N PHE A 126 0.39 3.60 -1.66
CA PHE A 126 -0.33 4.49 -0.75
C PHE A 126 0.13 4.16 0.65
N GLU A 127 0.45 5.18 1.44
CA GLU A 127 0.81 5.00 2.83
C GLU A 127 -0.44 4.76 3.70
N GLU A 128 -0.24 4.21 4.90
CA GLU A 128 -1.34 3.76 5.77
C GLU A 128 -2.38 4.85 6.05
N TYR A 129 -1.95 6.08 6.36
CA TYR A 129 -2.85 7.17 6.70
C TYR A 129 -3.76 7.57 5.52
N LEU A 130 -3.30 7.38 4.28
CA LEU A 130 -4.10 7.64 3.08
C LEU A 130 -5.09 6.50 2.85
N ALA A 131 -4.62 5.26 2.88
CA ALA A 131 -5.44 4.08 2.64
C ALA A 131 -6.53 3.91 3.71
N ALA A 132 -6.16 3.99 4.99
CA ALA A 132 -7.07 3.83 6.12
C ALA A 132 -7.88 5.09 6.46
N GLY A 133 -7.54 6.24 5.87
CA GLY A 133 -8.21 7.53 6.11
C GLY A 133 -8.96 8.02 4.88
N ALA A 134 -8.25 8.73 4.00
CA ALA A 134 -8.85 9.43 2.86
C ALA A 134 -9.56 8.48 1.88
N LEU A 135 -8.94 7.33 1.55
CA LEU A 135 -9.51 6.37 0.60
C LEU A 135 -10.73 5.66 1.21
N ALA A 136 -10.63 5.20 2.45
CA ALA A 136 -11.77 4.61 3.18
C ALA A 136 -12.98 5.58 3.27
N THR A 137 -12.72 6.87 3.49
CA THR A 137 -13.77 7.90 3.50
C THR A 137 -14.40 8.06 2.11
N ALA A 138 -13.58 8.15 1.05
CA ALA A 138 -14.06 8.26 -0.32
C ALA A 138 -14.92 7.05 -0.73
N GLU A 139 -14.49 5.83 -0.37
CA GLU A 139 -15.24 4.59 -0.60
C GLU A 139 -16.64 4.62 0.03
N THR A 140 -16.71 5.05 1.29
CA THR A 140 -17.98 5.16 2.04
C THR A 140 -18.93 6.14 1.36
N LEU A 141 -18.41 7.30 0.93
CA LEU A 141 -19.20 8.31 0.19
C LEU A 141 -19.72 7.77 -1.14
N PHE A 142 -18.93 7.00 -1.87
CA PHE A 142 -19.37 6.41 -3.14
C PHE A 142 -20.43 5.31 -2.94
N GLN A 143 -20.31 4.51 -1.87
CA GLN A 143 -21.33 3.52 -1.53
C GLN A 143 -22.66 4.18 -1.16
N GLN A 144 -22.62 5.25 -0.35
CA GLN A 144 -23.83 5.99 0.03
C GLN A 144 -24.55 6.62 -1.17
N LYS A 145 -23.82 7.12 -2.17
CA LYS A 145 -24.42 7.71 -3.38
C LYS A 145 -25.08 6.70 -4.33
N ARG A 146 -24.84 5.41 -4.13
CA ARG A 146 -25.42 4.31 -4.93
C ARG A 146 -26.66 3.70 -4.27
N ALA A 147 -26.81 3.86 -2.95
CA ALA A 147 -27.99 3.45 -2.19
C ALA A 147 -29.13 4.47 -2.33
#